data_AF-A0A941BUL9-F1
#
_entry.id   AF-A0A941BUL9-F1
#
_cell.length_a   1.000
_cell.length_b   1.000
_cell.length_c   1.000
_cell.angle_alpha   90.00
_cell.angle_beta   90.00
_cell.angle_gamma   90.00
#
_symmetry.space_group_name_H-M   'P 1'
#
loop_
_entity.id
_entity.type
_entity.pdbx_description
1 polymer ?
#
loop_
_entity_poly.entity_id
_entity_poly.type
_entity_poly.pdbx_seq_one_letter_code
_entity_poly.pdbx_strand_id
1 'polypeptide(L)'
;TPTPKPTPTPTPQTAALVVSKLAAKEPGRHICYRAFVEGVGWQEVVCDGATAGVVEGDRKIRALNFAVSGTQGTAANAYRHDKGWWQTPWPSAVDGTDLYINTTKKDAPYLLGFAINVGEGAVCANAHVHSQGWHGLKCHEPGGYVFGGTLDNELWLKAVRFTV
;
A
#
# COMPACT_ATOMS: atom_id res chain seq x y z
N THR A 1 -15.86 15.68 -42.78
CA THR A 1 -14.68 15.22 -42.02
C THR A 1 -15.12 14.16 -41.03
N PRO A 2 -14.58 12.93 -41.04
CA PRO A 2 -14.92 11.96 -40.02
C PRO A 2 -14.26 12.37 -38.69
N THR A 3 -15.06 12.45 -37.64
CA THR A 3 -14.62 12.77 -36.28
C THR A 3 -13.65 11.70 -35.79
N PRO A 4 -12.50 12.05 -35.16
CA PRO A 4 -11.61 11.04 -34.61
C PRO A 4 -12.33 10.27 -33.50
N LYS A 5 -12.32 8.94 -33.61
CA LYS A 5 -12.86 8.04 -32.58
C LYS A 5 -12.06 8.26 -31.28
N PRO A 6 -12.70 8.44 -30.12
CA PRO A 6 -11.98 8.60 -28.87
C PRO A 6 -11.12 7.36 -28.61
N THR A 7 -9.81 7.57 -28.46
CA THR A 7 -8.88 6.53 -28.02
C THR A 7 -9.31 6.06 -26.63
N PRO A 8 -9.48 4.74 -26.40
CA PRO A 8 -9.82 4.27 -25.06
C PRO A 8 -8.71 4.67 -24.10
N THR A 9 -9.07 5.38 -23.04
CA THR A 9 -8.17 5.69 -21.93
C THR A 9 -7.61 4.38 -21.38
N PRO A 10 -6.28 4.21 -21.24
CA PRO A 10 -5.73 3.00 -20.66
C PRO A 10 -6.31 2.80 -19.25
N THR A 11 -6.87 1.62 -19.01
CA THR A 11 -7.39 1.23 -17.69
C THR A 11 -6.31 1.42 -16.64
N PRO A 12 -6.56 2.14 -15.53
CA PRO A 12 -5.56 2.33 -14.49
C PRO A 12 -5.04 0.98 -14.00
N GLN A 13 -3.71 0.80 -13.99
CA GLN A 13 -3.10 -0.39 -13.38
C GLN A 13 -3.18 -0.28 -11.86
N THR A 14 -4.23 -0.84 -11.27
CA THR A 14 -4.43 -0.89 -9.81
C THR A 14 -3.85 -2.18 -9.21
N ALA A 15 -3.70 -2.20 -7.88
CA ALA A 15 -3.23 -3.39 -7.18
C ALA A 15 -4.13 -4.60 -7.45
N ALA A 16 -5.46 -4.41 -7.45
CA ALA A 16 -6.44 -5.46 -7.75
C ALA A 16 -6.23 -6.07 -9.14
N LEU A 17 -6.07 -5.24 -10.17
CA LEU A 17 -5.87 -5.73 -11.53
C LEU A 17 -4.60 -6.58 -11.64
N VAL A 18 -3.52 -6.17 -10.99
CA VAL A 18 -2.23 -6.85 -11.06
C VAL A 18 -2.24 -8.14 -10.26
N VAL A 19 -2.80 -8.15 -9.03
CA VAL A 19 -2.86 -9.37 -8.21
C VAL A 19 -3.73 -10.44 -8.86
N SER A 20 -4.87 -10.07 -9.46
CA SER A 20 -5.73 -11.04 -10.16
C SER A 20 -5.03 -11.66 -11.37
N LYS A 21 -4.25 -10.87 -12.12
CA LYS A 21 -3.46 -11.39 -13.25
C LYS A 21 -2.32 -12.29 -12.81
N LEU A 22 -1.66 -11.96 -11.70
CA LEU A 22 -0.60 -12.78 -11.12
C LEU A 22 -1.18 -14.11 -10.63
N ALA A 23 -2.22 -14.07 -9.80
CA ALA A 23 -2.87 -15.26 -9.24
C ALA A 23 -3.47 -16.20 -10.31
N ALA A 24 -3.90 -15.67 -11.45
CA ALA A 24 -4.37 -16.49 -12.57
C ALA A 24 -3.24 -17.29 -13.25
N LYS A 25 -2.00 -16.79 -13.20
CA LYS A 25 -0.81 -17.44 -13.78
C LYS A 25 -0.09 -18.32 -12.75
N GLU A 26 -0.05 -17.84 -11.52
CA GLU A 26 0.66 -18.43 -10.38
C GLU A 26 -0.34 -18.52 -9.22
N PRO A 27 -1.11 -19.63 -9.11
CA PRO A 27 -2.08 -19.77 -8.03
C PRO A 27 -1.39 -19.80 -6.67
N GLY A 28 -1.82 -18.96 -5.75
CA GLY A 28 -1.23 -18.88 -4.42
C GLY A 28 -1.56 -17.59 -3.68
N ARG A 29 -0.80 -17.37 -2.60
CA ARG A 29 -0.86 -16.16 -1.80
C ARG A 29 0.00 -15.09 -2.44
N HIS A 30 -0.62 -13.96 -2.79
CA HIS A 30 0.08 -12.80 -3.34
C HIS A 30 -0.43 -11.52 -2.71
N ILE A 31 0.45 -10.54 -2.60
CA ILE A 31 0.11 -9.16 -2.26
C ILE A 31 0.72 -8.22 -3.29
N CYS A 32 -0.13 -7.45 -3.97
CA CYS A 32 0.29 -6.39 -4.87
C CYS A 32 -0.10 -5.04 -4.30
N TYR A 33 0.73 -4.03 -4.52
CA TYR A 33 0.59 -2.72 -3.92
C TYR A 33 1.32 -1.64 -4.70
N ARG A 34 0.90 -0.39 -4.47
CA ARG A 34 1.59 0.80 -4.97
C ARG A 34 1.48 1.95 -3.99
N ALA A 35 2.43 2.88 -4.10
CA ALA A 35 2.47 4.09 -3.31
C ALA A 35 2.09 5.31 -4.15
N PHE A 36 1.35 6.23 -3.55
CA PHE A 36 1.25 7.61 -4.01
C PHE A 36 2.33 8.43 -3.31
N VAL A 37 3.30 8.92 -4.08
CA VAL A 37 4.46 9.66 -3.56
C VAL A 37 4.32 11.15 -3.86
N GLU A 38 4.62 11.99 -2.87
CA GLU A 38 4.57 13.45 -3.01
C GLU A 38 5.43 13.95 -4.19
N GLY A 39 4.79 14.75 -5.06
CA GLY A 39 5.41 15.30 -6.26
C GLY A 39 5.79 14.27 -7.33
N VAL A 40 5.30 13.03 -7.22
CA VAL A 40 5.46 11.96 -8.22
C VAL A 40 4.09 11.43 -8.66
N GLY A 41 3.19 11.17 -7.71
CA GLY A 41 1.89 10.57 -7.97
C GLY A 41 1.86 9.07 -7.66
N TRP A 42 0.86 8.36 -8.20
CA TRP A 42 0.79 6.90 -8.12
C TRP A 42 1.93 6.29 -8.92
N GLN A 43 2.77 5.51 -8.25
CA GLN A 43 3.80 4.70 -8.90
C GLN A 43 3.19 3.44 -9.52
N GLU A 44 4.01 2.73 -10.30
CA GLU A 44 3.68 1.39 -10.81
C GLU A 44 3.39 0.42 -9.66
N VAL A 45 2.56 -0.59 -9.95
CA VAL A 45 2.24 -1.64 -8.99
C VAL A 45 3.38 -2.64 -8.93
N VAL A 46 3.78 -2.96 -7.70
CA VAL A 46 4.75 -4.00 -7.39
C VAL A 46 4.05 -5.09 -6.58
N CYS A 47 4.65 -6.27 -6.50
CA CYS A 47 4.12 -7.38 -5.70
C CYS A 47 5.25 -8.02 -4.88
N ASP A 48 4.88 -8.74 -3.83
CA ASP A 48 5.69 -9.76 -3.15
C ASP A 48 7.17 -9.36 -2.91
N GLY A 49 7.37 -8.44 -1.98
CA GLY A 49 8.68 -8.02 -1.48
C GLY A 49 9.38 -6.94 -2.29
N ALA A 50 8.91 -6.63 -3.50
CA ALA A 50 9.42 -5.52 -4.29
C ALA A 50 9.16 -4.15 -3.63
N THR A 51 9.94 -3.12 -3.98
CA THR A 51 9.88 -1.83 -3.28
C THR A 51 8.86 -0.89 -3.91
N ALA A 52 7.90 -0.41 -3.12
CA ALA A 52 7.06 0.75 -3.47
C ALA A 52 7.51 1.98 -2.67
N GLY A 53 7.48 3.16 -3.28
CA GLY A 53 7.98 4.41 -2.68
C GLY A 53 9.29 4.89 -3.31
N VAL A 54 9.95 5.84 -2.64
CA VAL A 54 11.24 6.40 -3.07
C VAL A 54 12.17 6.40 -1.85
N VAL A 55 13.24 5.61 -1.93
CA VAL A 55 14.21 5.45 -0.83
C VAL A 55 15.11 6.69 -0.71
N GLU A 56 15.50 7.30 -1.82
CA GLU A 56 16.39 8.46 -1.85
C GLU A 56 15.63 9.80 -1.78
N GLY A 57 16.23 10.81 -1.15
CA GLY A 57 15.64 12.15 -0.98
C GLY A 57 14.50 12.20 0.07
N ASP A 58 13.68 13.25 0.05
CA ASP A 58 12.76 13.57 1.17
C ASP A 58 11.27 13.45 0.84
N ARG A 59 10.94 12.67 -0.20
CA ARG A 59 9.55 12.50 -0.62
C ARG A 59 8.79 11.61 0.34
N LYS A 60 7.53 12.00 0.61
CA LYS A 60 6.64 11.31 1.55
C LYS A 60 5.65 10.44 0.80
N ILE A 61 5.36 9.25 1.33
CA ILE A 61 4.18 8.50 0.89
C ILE A 61 2.93 9.16 1.48
N ARG A 62 1.93 9.40 0.63
CA ARG A 62 0.66 10.00 1.03
C ARG A 62 -0.49 8.99 1.05
N ALA A 63 -0.49 8.01 0.16
CA ALA A 63 -1.49 6.97 0.13
C ALA A 63 -0.88 5.65 -0.31
N LEU A 64 -1.48 4.55 0.13
CA LEU A 64 -1.15 3.21 -0.34
C LEU A 64 -2.42 2.56 -0.92
N ASN A 65 -2.22 1.76 -1.95
CA ASN A 65 -3.23 0.90 -2.56
C ASN A 65 -2.73 -0.53 -2.50
N PHE A 66 -3.55 -1.43 -1.98
CA PHE A 66 -3.26 -2.85 -1.80
C PHE A 66 -4.34 -3.70 -2.46
N ALA A 67 -3.96 -4.92 -2.86
CA ALA A 67 -4.88 -6.01 -3.08
C ALA A 67 -4.14 -7.33 -2.84
N VAL A 68 -4.88 -8.33 -2.40
CA VAL A 68 -4.35 -9.66 -2.04
C VAL A 68 -5.09 -10.77 -2.81
N SER A 69 -4.48 -11.95 -2.89
CA SER A 69 -5.13 -13.20 -3.32
C SER A 69 -4.74 -14.35 -2.40
N GLY A 70 -5.66 -15.29 -2.18
CA GLY A 70 -5.39 -16.51 -1.41
C GLY A 70 -5.26 -16.28 0.10
N THR A 71 -5.62 -15.10 0.60
CA THR A 71 -5.46 -14.73 2.02
C THR A 71 -6.78 -14.39 2.70
N GLN A 72 -7.93 -14.67 2.07
CA GLN A 72 -9.26 -14.33 2.57
C GLN A 72 -9.45 -12.84 2.90
N GLY A 73 -8.85 -11.98 2.08
CA GLY A 73 -8.91 -10.54 2.21
C GLY A 73 -7.80 -9.93 3.08
N THR A 74 -7.85 -8.62 3.18
CA THR A 74 -6.92 -7.79 3.94
C THR A 74 -7.66 -6.64 4.61
N ALA A 75 -7.18 -6.22 5.78
CA ALA A 75 -7.57 -4.98 6.40
C ALA A 75 -6.33 -4.14 6.68
N ALA A 76 -6.42 -2.83 6.45
CA ALA A 76 -5.28 -1.93 6.59
C ALA A 76 -5.76 -0.54 7.00
N ASN A 77 -4.95 0.18 7.77
CA ASN A 77 -5.25 1.57 8.11
C ASN A 77 -3.97 2.40 8.18
N ALA A 78 -4.15 3.70 7.99
CA ALA A 78 -3.08 4.67 7.92
C ALA A 78 -2.87 5.35 9.28
N TYR A 79 -1.62 5.44 9.72
CA TYR A 79 -1.21 6.31 10.83
C TYR A 79 -0.59 7.59 10.25
N ARG A 80 -1.16 8.73 10.59
CA ARG A 80 -0.96 9.99 9.86
C ARG A 80 -0.36 11.07 10.74
N HIS A 81 0.46 11.89 10.10
CA HIS A 81 1.06 13.07 10.72
C HIS A 81 -0.02 13.96 11.35
N ASP A 82 0.16 14.29 12.64
CA ASP A 82 -0.70 15.12 13.48
C ASP A 82 -2.18 14.71 13.57
N LYS A 83 -2.57 13.57 12.98
CA LYS A 83 -3.96 13.10 12.92
C LYS A 83 -4.16 11.68 13.42
N GLY A 84 -3.09 10.92 13.64
CA GLY A 84 -3.16 9.53 14.07
C GLY A 84 -3.90 8.65 13.05
N TRP A 85 -4.70 7.70 13.53
CA TRP A 85 -5.42 6.76 12.68
C TRP A 85 -6.37 7.44 11.68
N TRP A 86 -6.44 6.92 10.44
CA TRP A 86 -7.20 7.55 9.37
C TRP A 86 -8.71 7.41 9.52
N GLN A 87 -9.20 6.18 9.71
CA GLN A 87 -10.63 5.91 9.66
C GLN A 87 -11.08 4.85 10.66
N THR A 88 -12.28 5.06 11.18
CA THR A 88 -13.10 4.09 11.90
C THR A 88 -14.49 4.05 11.22
N PRO A 89 -15.07 2.87 10.93
CA PRO A 89 -14.52 1.52 11.15
C PRO A 89 -13.26 1.26 10.30
N TRP A 90 -12.45 0.30 10.76
CA TRP A 90 -11.20 -0.08 10.10
C TRP A 90 -11.48 -0.61 8.69
N PRO A 91 -10.86 -0.07 7.64
CA PRO A 91 -11.22 -0.46 6.28
C PRO A 91 -10.60 -1.82 5.91
N SER A 92 -11.36 -2.60 5.15
CA SER A 92 -10.98 -3.93 4.68
C SER A 92 -11.46 -4.17 3.24
N ALA A 93 -10.86 -5.15 2.59
CA ALA A 93 -11.23 -5.63 1.27
C ALA A 93 -11.07 -7.15 1.18
N VAL A 94 -11.95 -7.79 0.43
CA VAL A 94 -11.81 -9.21 0.07
C VAL A 94 -10.72 -9.38 -1.00
N ASP A 95 -10.30 -10.63 -1.24
CA ASP A 95 -9.33 -10.96 -2.28
C ASP A 95 -9.72 -10.35 -3.64
N GLY A 96 -8.73 -9.89 -4.39
CA GLY A 96 -8.90 -9.28 -5.72
C GLY A 96 -9.57 -7.91 -5.73
N THR A 97 -9.78 -7.27 -4.57
CA THR A 97 -10.37 -5.93 -4.47
C THR A 97 -9.35 -4.90 -3.98
N ASP A 98 -9.38 -3.69 -4.55
CA ASP A 98 -8.50 -2.60 -4.15
C ASP A 98 -8.89 -2.07 -2.76
N LEU A 99 -7.93 -2.06 -1.84
CA LEU A 99 -7.99 -1.33 -0.58
C LEU A 99 -7.10 -0.11 -0.66
N TYR A 100 -7.65 1.08 -0.39
CA TYR A 100 -6.90 2.34 -0.31
C TYR A 100 -6.84 2.82 1.13
N ILE A 101 -5.67 3.26 1.58
CA ILE A 101 -5.52 3.95 2.87
C ILE A 101 -4.96 5.36 2.69
N ASN A 102 -5.47 6.29 3.51
CA ASN A 102 -5.22 7.73 3.44
C ASN A 102 -5.70 8.35 2.11
N THR A 103 -5.07 9.44 1.64
CA THR A 103 -5.56 10.23 0.50
C THR A 103 -4.43 10.85 -0.31
N THR A 104 -4.71 11.13 -1.58
CA THR A 104 -3.78 11.76 -2.53
C THR A 104 -3.86 13.29 -2.53
N LYS A 105 -4.84 13.89 -1.83
CA LYS A 105 -5.05 15.34 -1.77
C LYS A 105 -3.81 16.04 -1.26
N LYS A 106 -3.35 17.11 -1.91
CA LYS A 106 -2.08 17.82 -1.59
C LYS A 106 -1.99 18.29 -0.13
N ASP A 107 -3.06 18.87 0.41
CA ASP A 107 -3.06 19.50 1.75
C ASP A 107 -3.48 18.56 2.88
N ALA A 108 -3.65 17.26 2.59
CA ALA A 108 -3.92 16.27 3.60
C ALA A 108 -2.63 15.88 4.38
N PRO A 109 -2.75 15.23 5.54
CA PRO A 109 -1.60 14.61 6.19
C PRO A 109 -0.97 13.50 5.35
N TYR A 110 0.36 13.39 5.40
CA TYR A 110 1.10 12.26 4.85
C TYR A 110 1.16 11.07 5.84
N LEU A 111 1.66 9.93 5.37
CA LEU A 111 1.78 8.72 6.19
C LEU A 111 3.05 8.74 7.05
N LEU A 112 2.87 8.48 8.34
CA LEU A 112 3.96 8.09 9.24
C LEU A 112 4.13 6.57 9.22
N GLY A 113 3.02 5.85 9.14
CA GLY A 113 3.01 4.40 9.12
C GLY A 113 1.65 3.83 8.75
N PHE A 114 1.54 2.52 8.91
CA PHE A 114 0.34 1.76 8.61
C PHE A 114 0.24 0.57 9.57
N ALA A 115 -0.97 0.06 9.72
CA ALA A 115 -1.20 -1.27 10.27
C ALA A 115 -1.94 -2.09 9.21
N ILE A 116 -1.54 -3.34 9.02
CA ILE A 116 -2.11 -4.26 8.02
C ILE A 116 -2.17 -5.69 8.56
N ASN A 117 -3.20 -6.43 8.16
CA ASN A 117 -3.33 -7.86 8.38
C ASN A 117 -4.01 -8.53 7.17
N VAL A 118 -3.96 -9.86 7.14
CA VAL A 118 -4.74 -10.70 6.21
C VAL A 118 -5.64 -11.67 6.98
N GLY A 119 -6.65 -12.23 6.30
CA GLY A 119 -7.60 -13.15 6.90
C GLY A 119 -7.03 -14.57 7.14
N GLU A 120 -6.18 -15.04 6.23
CA GLU A 120 -5.51 -16.33 6.31
C GLU A 120 -4.01 -16.21 6.03
N GLY A 121 -3.21 -16.94 6.80
CA GLY A 121 -1.75 -16.85 6.76
C GLY A 121 -1.22 -15.63 7.50
N ALA A 122 -0.10 -15.07 7.02
CA ALA A 122 0.52 -13.89 7.59
C ALA A 122 0.97 -12.93 6.50
N VAL A 123 0.74 -11.62 6.67
CA VAL A 123 1.44 -10.57 5.93
C VAL A 123 2.66 -10.09 6.71
N CYS A 124 3.78 -9.98 6.01
CA CYS A 124 4.99 -9.34 6.50
C CYS A 124 5.17 -7.99 5.82
N ALA A 125 5.65 -7.01 6.59
CA ALA A 125 5.87 -5.65 6.15
C ALA A 125 7.27 -5.18 6.56
N ASN A 126 7.92 -4.43 5.68
CA ASN A 126 9.13 -3.69 5.99
C ASN A 126 8.93 -2.24 5.56
N ALA A 127 9.20 -1.31 6.47
CA ALA A 127 8.99 0.11 6.26
C ALA A 127 10.34 0.82 6.22
N HIS A 128 10.52 1.67 5.21
CA HIS A 128 11.64 2.61 5.16
C HIS A 128 11.15 3.97 5.66
N VAL A 129 11.70 4.41 6.80
CA VAL A 129 11.34 5.68 7.44
C VAL A 129 12.45 6.70 7.22
N HIS A 130 12.08 7.96 6.97
CA HIS A 130 13.02 9.06 6.85
C HIS A 130 13.99 9.09 8.03
N SER A 131 15.27 9.34 7.76
CA SER A 131 16.38 9.35 8.73
C SER A 131 16.61 8.07 9.56
N GLN A 132 15.79 7.03 9.40
CA GLN A 132 15.92 5.76 10.14
C GLN A 132 16.21 4.55 9.23
N GLY A 133 15.97 4.69 7.93
CA GLY A 133 16.19 3.58 7.00
C GLY A 133 15.11 2.49 7.10
N TRP A 134 15.47 1.27 6.68
CA TRP A 134 14.61 0.10 6.79
C TRP A 134 14.55 -0.42 8.23
N HIS A 135 13.33 -0.63 8.74
CA HIS A 135 13.10 -1.14 10.09
C HIS A 135 13.21 -2.67 10.22
N GLY A 136 13.44 -3.37 9.11
CA GLY A 136 13.45 -4.83 9.05
C GLY A 136 12.06 -5.41 8.77
N LEU A 137 12.04 -6.63 8.24
CA LEU A 137 10.81 -7.35 7.94
C LEU A 137 10.17 -7.86 9.24
N LYS A 138 8.91 -7.50 9.46
CA LYS A 138 8.09 -7.97 10.58
C LYS A 138 6.79 -8.54 10.04
N CYS A 139 6.29 -9.61 10.65
CA CYS A 139 5.02 -10.24 10.25
C CYS A 139 3.99 -10.05 11.35
N HIS A 140 2.71 -10.05 10.98
CA HIS A 140 1.68 -10.10 12.00
C HIS A 140 1.50 -11.52 12.52
N GLU A 141 1.11 -11.62 13.79
CA GLU A 141 0.65 -12.86 14.39
C GLU A 141 -0.84 -13.09 14.10
N PRO A 142 -1.35 -14.33 14.18
CA PRO A 142 -2.78 -14.61 14.07
C PRO A 142 -3.60 -13.75 15.04
N GLY A 143 -4.68 -13.13 14.55
CA GLY A 143 -5.54 -12.25 15.34
C GLY A 143 -4.99 -10.83 15.58
N GLY A 144 -3.80 -10.51 15.07
CA GLY A 144 -3.18 -9.19 15.15
C GLY A 144 -2.99 -8.51 13.79
N TYR A 145 -2.30 -7.37 13.83
CA TYR A 145 -1.80 -6.64 12.66
C TYR A 145 -0.31 -6.36 12.82
N VAL A 146 0.38 -6.19 11.70
CA VAL A 146 1.76 -5.69 11.70
C VAL A 146 1.71 -4.19 11.53
N PHE A 147 2.38 -3.46 12.42
CA PHE A 147 2.64 -2.05 12.24
C PHE A 147 3.98 -1.84 11.53
N GLY A 148 3.99 -1.00 10.50
CA GLY A 148 5.20 -0.55 9.82
C GLY A 148 5.21 0.97 9.71
N GLY A 149 6.36 1.59 10.00
CA GLY A 149 6.55 3.03 9.97
C GLY A 149 6.91 3.58 11.34
N THR A 150 6.44 4.79 11.64
CA THR A 150 6.76 5.51 12.87
C THR A 150 5.53 6.12 13.52
N LEU A 151 5.61 6.35 14.83
CA LEU A 151 4.62 7.14 15.59
C LEU A 151 5.15 8.56 15.91
N ASP A 152 6.40 8.84 15.54
CA ASP A 152 7.04 10.13 15.69
C ASP A 152 6.61 11.08 14.56
N ASN A 153 6.09 12.26 14.93
CA ASN A 153 5.62 13.27 13.99
C ASN A 153 6.75 14.05 13.29
N GLU A 154 8.00 13.89 13.71
CA GLU A 154 9.17 14.46 13.02
C GLU A 154 9.64 13.64 11.82
N LEU A 155 9.08 12.44 11.65
CA LEU A 155 9.49 11.46 10.64
C LEU A 155 8.37 11.20 9.62
N TRP A 156 8.66 10.41 8.58
CA TRP A 156 7.65 9.99 7.60
C TRP A 156 8.02 8.70 6.87
N LEU A 157 7.00 8.05 6.33
CA LEU A 157 7.15 6.86 5.51
C LEU A 157 7.63 7.22 4.10
N LYS A 158 8.70 6.56 3.64
CA LYS A 158 9.34 6.80 2.33
C LYS A 158 9.15 5.65 1.34
N ALA A 159 9.26 4.43 1.84
CA ALA A 159 9.11 3.22 1.05
C ALA A 159 8.58 2.05 1.89
N VAL A 160 8.03 1.05 1.22
CA VAL A 160 7.42 -0.13 1.82
C VAL A 160 7.70 -1.38 0.99
N ARG A 161 7.74 -2.52 1.68
CA ARG A 161 7.73 -3.87 1.10
C ARG A 161 6.74 -4.73 1.86
N PHE A 162 6.01 -5.57 1.16
CA PHE A 162 5.07 -6.54 1.73
C PHE A 162 5.19 -7.91 1.07
N THR A 163 5.00 -8.96 1.87
CA THR A 163 4.91 -10.36 1.41
C THR A 163 3.78 -11.07 2.16
N VAL A 164 3.18 -12.11 1.58
CA VAL A 164 2.18 -12.99 2.22
C VAL A 164 2.56 -14.45 2.12
#